data_AF-A0A9Q8YGL3-F1
#
_entry.id   AF-A0A9Q8YGL3-F1
#
_cell.length_a   1.000
_cell.length_b   1.000
_cell.length_c   1.000
_cell.angle_alpha   90.00
_cell.angle_beta   90.00
_cell.angle_gamma   90.00
#
_symmetry.space_group_name_H-M   'P 1'
#
loop_
_entity.id
_entity.type
_entity.pdbx_description
1 polymer ?
#
loop_
_entity_poly.entity_id
_entity_poly.type
_entity_poly.pdbx_seq_one_letter_code
_entity_poly.pdbx_strand_id
1 'polypeptide(L)' 'MANFNNIPVADFAYRLEAMTKDEVFSVMTDLEAASERVEGAERDEVLARIVITEEEIEKRFPGQLLAPYREWKRRNR' A
#
# COMPACT_ATOMS: atom_id res chain seq x y z
N MET A 1 10.58 -4.81 7.75
CA MET A 1 9.85 -4.25 6.60
C MET A 1 10.29 -2.81 6.38
N ALA A 2 10.31 -2.34 5.13
CA ALA A 2 10.81 -1.01 4.79
C ALA A 2 9.94 0.08 5.42
N ASN A 3 10.58 1.03 6.11
CA ASN A 3 9.89 2.13 6.76
C ASN A 3 9.58 3.22 5.73
N PHE A 4 8.36 3.19 5.17
CA PHE A 4 7.91 4.13 4.13
C PHE A 4 7.39 5.47 4.69
N ASN A 5 7.30 5.60 6.01
CA ASN A 5 6.76 6.81 6.65
C ASN A 5 7.69 8.02 6.50
N ASN A 6 8.99 7.82 6.23
CA ASN A 6 9.98 8.89 6.16
C ASN A 6 10.43 9.27 4.74
N ILE A 7 9.84 8.71 3.70
CA ILE A 7 10.16 9.10 2.32
C ILE A 7 9.09 10.04 1.75
N PRO A 8 9.48 11.00 0.90
CA PRO A 8 8.52 11.81 0.16
C PRO A 8 7.50 10.96 -0.60
N VAL A 9 6.29 11.48 -0.70
CA VAL A 9 5.16 10.79 -1.35
C VAL A 9 5.47 10.42 -2.81
N ALA A 10 6.14 11.29 -3.56
CA ALA A 10 6.55 11.02 -4.93
C ALA A 10 7.56 9.86 -5.01
N ASP A 11 8.51 9.80 -4.09
CA ASP A 11 9.50 8.72 -4.02
C ASP A 11 8.85 7.39 -3.65
N PHE A 12 7.78 7.42 -2.85
CA PHE A 12 7.00 6.24 -2.51
C PHE A 12 6.32 5.65 -3.74
N ALA A 13 5.63 6.46 -4.54
CA ALA A 13 5.00 6.01 -5.78
C ALA A 13 6.01 5.38 -6.75
N TYR A 14 7.15 6.02 -6.97
CA TYR A 14 8.21 5.48 -7.84
C TYR A 14 8.75 4.12 -7.34
N ARG A 15 8.90 3.95 -6.02
CA ARG A 15 9.32 2.67 -5.45
C ARG A 15 8.28 1.58 -5.64
N LEU A 16 7.00 1.90 -5.50
CA LEU A 16 5.92 0.93 -5.75
C LEU A 16 5.96 0.44 -7.20
N GLU A 17 6.17 1.32 -8.18
CA GLU A 17 6.26 0.94 -9.60
C GLU A 17 7.34 -0.11 -9.87
N ALA A 18 8.47 -0.06 -9.15
CA ALA A 18 9.56 -1.01 -9.27
C ALA A 18 9.34 -2.35 -8.55
N MET A 19 8.35 -2.42 -7.65
CA MET A 19 8.03 -3.62 -6.87
C MET A 19 7.22 -4.63 -7.68
N THR A 20 7.33 -5.92 -7.34
CA THR A 20 6.42 -6.96 -7.81
C THR A 20 5.02 -6.79 -7.22
N LYS A 21 4.02 -7.47 -7.79
CA LYS A 21 2.63 -7.42 -7.28
C LYS A 21 2.53 -7.87 -5.82
N ASP A 22 3.26 -8.92 -5.43
CA ASP A 22 3.18 -9.49 -4.09
C ASP A 22 3.85 -8.56 -3.07
N GLU A 23 4.92 -7.87 -3.46
CA GLU A 23 5.54 -6.83 -2.65
C GLU A 23 4.59 -5.63 -2.44
N VAL A 24 3.92 -5.16 -3.48
CA VAL A 24 2.90 -4.09 -3.34
C VAL A 24 1.77 -4.52 -2.41
N PHE A 25 1.30 -5.76 -2.50
CA PHE A 25 0.29 -6.29 -1.59
C PHE A 25 0.79 -6.43 -0.15
N SER A 26 2.07 -6.79 0.03
CA SER A 26 2.72 -6.79 1.34
C SER A 26 2.75 -5.37 1.93
N VAL A 27 3.15 -4.37 1.14
CA VAL A 27 3.15 -2.96 1.56
C VAL A 27 1.76 -2.48 1.94
N MET A 28 0.74 -2.79 1.14
CA MET A 28 -0.66 -2.45 1.47
C MET A 28 -1.08 -3.03 2.83
N THR A 29 -0.71 -4.29 3.10
CA THR A 29 -1.02 -4.96 4.37
C THR A 29 -0.31 -4.30 5.55
N ASP A 30 0.96 -3.93 5.39
CA ASP A 30 1.72 -3.23 6.43
C ASP A 30 1.15 -1.84 6.71
N LEU A 31 0.73 -1.11 5.68
CA LEU A 31 0.11 0.21 5.80
C LEU A 31 -1.25 0.15 6.50
N GLU A 32 -2.11 -0.81 6.14
CA GLU A 32 -3.38 -1.04 6.84
C GLU A 32 -3.14 -1.29 8.34
N ALA A 33 -2.20 -2.18 8.68
CA ALA A 33 -1.84 -2.48 10.06
C ALA A 33 -1.21 -1.27 10.79
N ALA A 34 -0.47 -0.41 10.09
CA ALA A 34 0.06 0.83 10.65
C ALA A 34 -1.07 1.84 10.93
N SER A 35 -2.06 1.96 10.04
CA SER A 35 -3.17 2.91 10.17
C SER A 35 -4.07 2.65 11.39
N GLU A 36 -4.05 1.42 11.91
CA GLU A 36 -4.73 1.00 13.13
C GLU A 36 -3.93 1.31 14.41
N ARG A 37 -2.63 1.59 14.30
CA ARG A 37 -1.71 1.76 15.44
C ARG A 37 -1.32 3.21 15.72
N VAL A 38 -1.53 4.10 14.77
CA VAL A 38 -1.14 5.52 14.84
C VAL A 38 -2.37 6.42 14.79
N GLU A 39 -2.25 7.64 15.30
CA GLU A 39 -3.35 8.62 15.35
C GLU A 39 -2.90 10.00 14.83
N GLY A 40 -3.86 10.90 14.61
CA GLY A 40 -3.59 12.28 14.18
C GLY A 40 -2.87 12.37 12.84
N ALA A 41 -1.93 13.31 12.72
CA ALA A 41 -1.21 13.58 11.48
C ALA A 41 -0.43 12.37 10.95
N GLU A 42 0.10 11.51 11.83
CA GLU A 42 0.79 10.28 11.40
C GLU A 42 -0.19 9.30 10.73
N ARG A 43 -1.43 9.23 11.23
CA ARG A 43 -2.48 8.43 10.61
C ARG A 43 -2.86 8.97 9.25
N ASP A 44 -3.00 10.28 9.11
CA ASP A 44 -3.31 10.92 7.82
C ASP A 44 -2.22 10.64 6.78
N GLU A 45 -0.95 10.66 7.21
CA GLU A 45 0.19 10.29 6.37
C GLU A 45 0.20 8.82 5.92
N VAL A 46 -0.21 7.90 6.79
CA VAL A 46 -0.36 6.48 6.43
C VAL A 46 -1.52 6.29 5.47
N LEU A 47 -2.66 6.95 5.70
CA LEU A 47 -3.83 6.90 4.82
C LEU A 47 -3.52 7.46 3.42
N ALA A 48 -2.74 8.53 3.32
CA ALA A 48 -2.29 9.04 2.03
C ALA A 48 -1.44 8.02 1.25
N ARG A 49 -0.59 7.26 1.93
CA ARG A 49 0.21 6.17 1.33
C ARG A 49 -0.64 4.96 0.95
N ILE A 50 -1.71 4.69 1.70
CA ILE A 50 -2.70 3.67 1.32
C ILE A 50 -3.31 4.05 -0.03
N VAL A 51 -3.83 5.27 -0.21
CA VAL A 51 -4.45 5.72 -1.47
C VAL A 51 -3.51 5.52 -2.66
N ILE A 52 -2.23 5.87 -2.53
CA ILE A 52 -1.24 5.70 -3.60
C ILE A 52 -0.98 4.22 -3.91
N THR A 53 -0.98 3.38 -2.87
CA THR A 53 -0.85 1.93 -3.05
C THR A 53 -2.08 1.36 -3.76
N GLU A 54 -3.28 1.85 -3.44
CA GLU A 54 -4.51 1.49 -4.15
C GLU A 54 -4.46 1.89 -5.63
N GLU A 55 -3.94 3.08 -5.95
CA GLU A 55 -3.74 3.55 -7.32
C GLU A 55 -2.76 2.66 -8.09
N GLU A 56 -1.64 2.26 -7.49
CA GLU A 56 -0.69 1.34 -8.14
C GLU A 56 -1.30 -0.06 -8.33
N ILE A 57 -2.13 -0.54 -7.40
CA ILE A 57 -2.88 -1.80 -7.57
C ILE A 57 -3.84 -1.69 -8.75
N GLU A 58 -4.62 -0.60 -8.85
CA GLU A 58 -5.54 -0.37 -9.97
C GLU A 58 -4.79 -0.25 -11.30
N LYS A 59 -3.63 0.42 -11.34
CA LYS A 59 -2.77 0.50 -12.53
C LYS A 59 -2.30 -0.88 -13.02
N ARG A 60 -2.00 -1.81 -12.10
CA ARG A 60 -1.58 -3.19 -12.41
C ARG A 60 -2.74 -4.09 -12.79
N PHE A 61 -3.92 -3.84 -12.22
CA PHE A 61 -5.12 -4.65 -12.43
C PHE A 61 -6.33 -3.78 -12.77
N PRO A 62 -6.35 -3.15 -13.97
CA PRO A 62 -7.39 -2.19 -14.33
C PRO A 62 -8.80 -2.77 -14.23
N GLY A 63 -9.71 -2.04 -13.60
CA GLY A 63 -11.11 -2.39 -13.40
C GLY A 63 -11.37 -3.45 -12.33
N GLN A 64 -10.34 -3.91 -11.62
CA GLN A 64 -10.49 -4.93 -10.58
C GLN A 64 -10.46 -4.36 -9.17
N LEU A 65 -10.17 -3.07 -9.00
CA LEU A 65 -10.07 -2.43 -7.69
C LEU A 65 -9.13 -3.25 -6.77
N LEU A 66 -9.51 -3.44 -5.51
CA LEU A 66 -8.76 -4.24 -4.55
C LEU A 66 -9.06 -5.75 -4.59
N ALA A 67 -9.80 -6.26 -5.58
CA ALA A 67 -10.11 -7.69 -5.65
C ALA A 67 -8.85 -8.59 -5.70
N PRO A 68 -7.80 -8.28 -6.49
CA PRO A 68 -6.57 -9.07 -6.52
C PRO A 68 -5.84 -9.08 -5.17
N TYR A 69 -5.77 -7.92 -4.51
CA TYR A 69 -5.19 -7.78 -3.18
C TYR A 69 -5.94 -8.62 -2.14
N ARG A 70 -7.28 -8.52 -2.10
CA ARG A 70 -8.12 -9.26 -1.15
C ARG A 70 -7.97 -10.78 -1.32
N GLU A 71 -7.93 -11.25 -2.56
CA GLU A 71 -7.73 -12.66 -2.86
C GLU A 71 -6.33 -13.14 -2.46
N TRP A 72 -5.29 -12.36 -2.75
CA TRP A 72 -3.93 -12.64 -2.30
C TRP A 72 -3.85 -12.69 -0.76
N LYS A 73 -4.44 -11.70 -0.08
CA LYS A 73 -4.45 -11.62 1.39
C LYS A 73 -5.13 -12.83 2.01
N ARG A 74 -6.22 -13.31 1.41
CA ARG A 74 -6.94 -14.53 1.86
C ARG A 74 -6.10 -15.81 1.73
N ARG A 75 -5.25 -15.91 0.70
CA ARG A 75 -4.38 -17.08 0.46
C ARG A 75 -3.15 -17.10 1.35
N ASN A 76 -2.67 -15.93 1.76
CA ASN A 76 -1.47 -15.77 2.58
C ASN A 76 -1.79 -15.51 4.06
N ARG A 77 -3.03 -15.79 4.49
CA ARG A 77 -3.49 -15.65 5.87
C ARG A 77 -3.31 -16.93 6.66
#